data_AF-A0A931F5N2-F1
#
_entry.id   AF-A0A931F5N2-F1
#
_cell.length_a   1.000
_cell.length_b   1.000
_cell.length_c   1.000
_cell.angle_alpha   90.00
_cell.angle_beta   90.00
_cell.angle_gamma   90.00
#
_symmetry.space_group_name_H-M   'P 1'
#
loop_
_entity.id
_entity.type
_entity.pdbx_description
1 polymer ?
#
loop_
_entity_poly.entity_id
_entity_poly.type
_entity_poly.pdbx_seq_one_letter_code
_entity_poly.pdbx_strand_id
1 'polypeptide(L)'
;MRRTAAAVILVLALTACESGGAPDSHQGSVATPPSPAAPDEFLACGSTEMRIPGMPPGLRRAGSFHRLDSLTRELEVKGLTWRESGERVYVGVVCGVRTAEGFATLVARSRLSVYRGRPALRWTTRTGLRNFMWLERPGTAVYVATTPGLASLIKQIAAGITRTPAP
;
A
#
# COMPACT_ATOMS: atom_id res chain seq x y z
N MET A 1 33.19 32.04 24.40
CA MET A 1 32.86 32.12 25.84
C MET A 1 31.51 32.79 26.00
N ARG A 2 30.50 32.08 26.50
CA ARG A 2 29.52 32.56 27.49
C ARG A 2 28.62 31.38 27.86
N ARG A 3 28.78 30.97 29.11
CA ARG A 3 27.98 29.98 29.85
C ARG A 3 26.76 30.72 30.41
N THR A 4 25.59 30.09 30.39
CA THR A 4 24.63 30.18 31.49
C THR A 4 23.73 28.95 31.45
N ALA A 5 23.78 28.19 32.53
CA ALA A 5 22.94 27.05 32.87
C ALA A 5 21.71 27.50 33.69
N ALA A 6 20.90 26.50 34.06
CA ALA A 6 19.82 26.46 35.07
C ALA A 6 18.41 26.39 34.47
N ALA A 7 17.45 25.64 34.99
CA ALA A 7 17.43 24.55 35.97
C ALA A 7 16.06 23.86 35.87
N VAL A 8 16.00 22.65 36.39
CA VAL A 8 14.86 21.72 36.46
C VAL A 8 13.76 22.26 37.39
N ILE A 9 12.49 22.14 37.00
CA ILE A 9 11.38 22.06 37.95
C ILE A 9 10.49 20.88 37.56
N LEU A 10 10.60 19.82 38.37
CA LEU A 10 9.73 18.65 38.41
C LEU A 10 8.56 19.00 39.34
N VAL A 11 7.31 18.84 38.89
CA VAL A 11 6.13 18.92 39.78
C VAL A 11 5.40 17.59 39.71
N LEU A 12 5.58 16.78 40.74
CA LEU A 12 4.76 15.63 41.08
C LEU A 12 3.53 16.14 41.85
N ALA A 13 2.34 15.95 41.29
CA ALA A 13 1.09 16.11 42.02
C ALA A 13 0.47 14.73 42.25
N LEU A 14 0.63 14.23 43.47
CA LEU A 14 -0.13 13.10 44.02
C LEU A 14 -1.37 13.70 44.70
N THR A 15 -2.56 13.39 44.19
CA THR A 15 -3.82 13.57 44.90
C THR A 15 -4.54 12.23 44.97
N ALA A 16 -4.63 11.69 46.18
CA ALA A 16 -5.57 10.64 46.53
C ALA A 16 -6.92 11.28 46.88
N CYS A 17 -8.03 10.66 46.49
CA CYS A 17 -9.24 10.60 47.31
C CYS A 17 -10.22 9.54 46.82
N GLU A 18 -10.93 9.01 47.80
CA GLU A 18 -11.65 7.75 47.89
C GLU A 18 -13.15 7.89 47.59
N SER A 19 -13.79 6.75 47.34
CA SER A 19 -15.18 6.41 47.72
C SER A 19 -16.37 7.02 46.93
N GLY A 20 -17.14 6.13 46.29
CA GLY A 20 -18.58 6.02 46.60
C GLY A 20 -19.58 6.06 45.42
N GLY A 21 -20.28 4.93 45.20
CA GLY A 21 -21.69 4.92 44.78
C GLY A 21 -22.03 4.90 43.28
N ALA A 22 -22.40 3.72 42.79
CA ALA A 22 -23.17 3.49 41.55
C ALA A 22 -24.65 3.95 41.72
N PRO A 23 -25.55 3.88 40.71
CA PRO A 23 -25.40 3.34 39.35
C PRO A 23 -25.89 4.31 38.26
N ASP A 24 -25.52 4.09 36.99
CA ASP A 24 -26.50 3.98 35.90
C ASP A 24 -25.84 3.88 34.53
N SER A 25 -26.51 3.11 33.69
CA SER A 25 -26.31 2.99 32.24
C SER A 25 -25.05 2.24 31.80
N HIS A 26 -25.05 0.92 32.02
CA HIS A 26 -24.49 -0.02 31.05
C HIS A 26 -25.29 0.07 29.74
N GLN A 27 -25.15 1.19 29.02
CA GLN A 27 -25.39 1.19 27.59
C GLN A 27 -24.17 0.52 26.98
N GLY A 28 -24.23 -0.81 26.90
CA GLY A 28 -23.27 -1.63 26.18
C GLY A 28 -23.16 -1.11 24.77
N SER A 29 -22.21 -0.21 24.54
CA SER A 29 -21.68 0.06 23.22
C SER A 29 -21.08 -1.26 22.78
N VAL A 30 -21.86 -2.03 22.04
CA VAL A 30 -21.40 -3.21 21.33
C VAL A 30 -20.30 -2.68 20.42
N ALA A 31 -19.05 -2.81 20.87
CA ALA A 31 -17.89 -2.57 20.05
C ALA A 31 -18.11 -3.40 18.79
N THR A 32 -18.38 -2.72 17.67
CA THR A 32 -18.57 -3.41 16.40
C THR A 32 -17.29 -4.23 16.18
N PRO A 33 -17.39 -5.56 15.95
CA PRO A 33 -16.20 -6.35 15.69
C PRO A 33 -15.38 -5.69 14.58
N PRO A 34 -14.04 -5.56 14.71
CA PRO A 34 -13.25 -5.01 13.64
C PRO A 34 -13.54 -5.79 12.36
N SER A 35 -13.94 -5.10 11.30
CA SER A 35 -14.23 -5.76 10.03
C SER A 35 -12.96 -6.52 9.61
N PRO A 36 -13.04 -7.85 9.39
CA PRO A 36 -11.86 -8.63 9.07
C PRO A 36 -11.21 -8.09 7.81
N ALA A 37 -9.87 -8.03 7.81
CA ALA A 37 -9.12 -7.67 6.63
C ALA A 37 -9.48 -8.63 5.48
N ALA A 38 -9.47 -8.12 4.24
CA ALA A 38 -9.67 -8.98 3.08
C ALA A 38 -8.60 -10.09 3.07
N PRO A 39 -8.91 -11.29 2.54
CA PRO A 39 -7.91 -12.33 2.40
C PRO A 39 -6.79 -11.89 1.43
N ASP A 40 -5.65 -12.57 1.54
CA ASP A 40 -4.58 -12.42 0.57
C ASP A 40 -5.01 -12.94 -0.81
N GLU A 41 -4.42 -12.38 -1.86
CA GLU A 41 -4.69 -12.71 -3.25
C GLU A 41 -3.38 -13.07 -3.96
N PHE A 42 -3.44 -13.83 -5.05
CA PHE A 42 -2.25 -14.32 -5.73
C PHE A 42 -2.28 -13.98 -7.21
N LEU A 43 -1.16 -13.48 -7.73
CA LEU A 43 -0.97 -13.12 -9.14
C LEU A 43 0.34 -13.67 -9.66
N ALA A 44 0.36 -14.22 -10.87
CA ALA A 44 1.54 -14.89 -11.39
C ALA A 44 1.94 -14.46 -12.81
N CYS A 45 3.25 -14.40 -13.04
CA CYS A 45 3.88 -14.32 -14.36
C CYS A 45 4.72 -15.60 -14.57
N GLY A 46 4.22 -16.53 -15.38
CA GLY A 46 4.85 -17.86 -15.53
C GLY A 46 4.96 -18.56 -14.18
N SER A 47 6.19 -18.97 -13.81
CA SER A 47 6.49 -19.61 -12.52
C SER A 47 6.73 -18.64 -11.36
N THR A 48 6.62 -17.32 -11.58
CA THR A 48 6.76 -16.33 -10.50
C THR A 48 5.40 -15.92 -9.99
N GLU A 49 5.07 -16.33 -8.77
CA GLU A 49 3.84 -15.95 -8.08
C GLU A 49 4.09 -14.87 -7.04
N MET A 50 3.18 -13.91 -6.96
CA MET A 50 3.18 -12.78 -6.03
C MET A 50 1.96 -12.88 -5.13
N ARG A 51 2.20 -12.96 -3.83
CA ARG A 51 1.19 -12.77 -2.78
C ARG A 51 0.92 -11.28 -2.62
N ILE A 52 -0.32 -10.90 -2.83
CA ILE A 52 -0.87 -9.58 -2.60
C ILE A 52 -1.51 -9.59 -1.20
N PRO A 53 -1.12 -8.67 -0.30
CA PRO A 53 -1.68 -8.66 1.04
C PRO A 53 -3.17 -8.33 0.99
N GLY A 54 -3.90 -8.86 1.97
CA GLY A 54 -5.23 -8.41 2.29
C GLY A 54 -5.34 -6.89 2.34
N MET A 55 -6.36 -6.33 1.68
CA MET A 55 -6.61 -4.89 1.70
C MET A 55 -7.08 -4.42 3.09
N PRO A 56 -6.72 -3.20 3.49
CA PRO A 56 -7.23 -2.58 4.72
C PRO A 56 -8.76 -2.59 4.80
N PRO A 57 -9.34 -2.56 6.02
CA PRO A 57 -10.79 -2.46 6.20
C PRO A 57 -11.40 -1.30 5.41
N GLY A 58 -12.63 -1.50 4.90
CA GLY A 58 -13.34 -0.51 4.09
C GLY A 58 -13.17 -0.69 2.57
N LEU A 59 -12.02 -1.22 2.12
CA LEU A 59 -11.78 -1.54 0.72
C LEU A 59 -12.40 -2.87 0.31
N ARG A 60 -13.39 -2.82 -0.57
CA ARG A 60 -14.06 -4.01 -1.10
C ARG A 60 -13.52 -4.37 -2.48
N ARG A 61 -13.40 -5.67 -2.76
CA ARG A 61 -13.01 -6.14 -4.09
C ARG A 61 -14.05 -5.67 -5.12
N ALA A 62 -13.58 -5.06 -6.20
CA ALA A 62 -14.40 -4.42 -7.23
C ALA A 62 -14.22 -5.02 -8.63
N GLY A 63 -13.14 -5.77 -8.86
CA GLY A 63 -12.92 -6.47 -10.13
C GLY A 63 -11.47 -6.83 -10.41
N SER A 64 -11.18 -7.05 -11.69
CA SER A 64 -9.85 -7.29 -12.24
C SER A 64 -9.59 -6.38 -13.45
N PHE A 65 -8.32 -6.26 -13.84
CA PHE A 65 -7.91 -5.57 -15.06
C PHE A 65 -6.76 -6.31 -15.73
N HIS A 66 -6.66 -6.18 -17.06
CA HIS A 66 -5.71 -6.93 -17.89
C HIS A 66 -4.84 -6.04 -18.79
N ARG A 67 -4.88 -4.73 -18.58
CA ARG A 67 -4.15 -3.74 -19.37
C ARG A 67 -3.75 -2.54 -18.52
N LEU A 68 -2.63 -1.92 -18.88
CA LEU A 68 -2.19 -0.63 -18.36
C LEU A 68 -1.87 0.30 -19.53
N ASP A 69 -2.68 1.34 -19.73
CA ASP A 69 -2.51 2.27 -20.87
C ASP A 69 -1.26 3.15 -20.78
N SER A 70 -0.61 3.18 -19.62
CA SER A 70 0.64 3.93 -19.43
C SER A 70 1.87 3.21 -19.98
N LEU A 71 1.75 1.93 -20.36
CA LEU A 71 2.86 1.16 -20.91
C LEU A 71 3.18 1.62 -22.34
N THR A 72 4.46 1.80 -22.64
CA THR A 72 4.95 2.19 -23.99
C THR A 72 4.87 1.06 -25.00
N ARG A 73 4.59 -0.17 -24.55
CA ARG A 73 4.38 -1.36 -25.37
C ARG A 73 3.38 -2.29 -24.70
N GLU A 74 2.76 -3.15 -25.49
CA GLU A 74 1.83 -4.15 -24.98
C GLU A 74 2.57 -5.24 -24.19
N LEU A 75 2.09 -5.51 -22.98
CA LEU A 75 2.57 -6.57 -22.10
C LEU A 75 1.36 -7.22 -21.42
N GLU A 76 1.49 -8.49 -21.07
CA GLU A 76 0.50 -9.18 -20.26
C GLU A 76 0.43 -8.53 -18.87
N VAL A 77 -0.79 -8.16 -18.46
CA VAL A 77 -1.07 -7.62 -17.14
C VAL A 77 -2.12 -8.49 -16.47
N LYS A 78 -1.91 -8.79 -15.19
CA LYS A 78 -2.92 -9.39 -14.32
C LYS A 78 -3.10 -8.49 -13.13
N GLY A 79 -4.30 -7.97 -12.95
CA GLY A 79 -4.57 -6.93 -11.98
C GLY A 79 -5.90 -7.09 -11.29
N LEU A 80 -5.97 -6.51 -10.10
CA LEU A 80 -7.08 -6.58 -9.15
C LEU A 80 -7.43 -5.16 -8.71
N THR A 81 -8.71 -4.90 -8.55
CA THR A 81 -9.21 -3.57 -8.16
C THR A 81 -10.04 -3.66 -6.90
N TRP A 82 -9.81 -2.74 -5.97
CA TRP A 82 -10.63 -2.50 -4.79
C TRP A 82 -11.18 -1.09 -4.80
N ARG A 83 -12.31 -0.90 -4.12
CA ARG A 83 -13.01 0.39 -4.06
C ARG A 83 -13.55 0.64 -2.67
N GLU A 84 -13.52 1.91 -2.27
CA GLU A 84 -14.18 2.46 -1.10
C GLU A 84 -14.65 3.88 -1.45
N SER A 85 -15.93 4.19 -1.23
CA SER A 85 -16.46 5.58 -1.32
C SER A 85 -16.04 6.40 -2.56
N GLY A 86 -15.92 5.76 -3.73
CA GLY A 86 -15.50 6.40 -4.98
C GLY A 86 -13.98 6.38 -5.24
N GLU A 87 -13.18 6.12 -4.22
CA GLU A 87 -11.74 5.90 -4.30
C GLU A 87 -11.43 4.45 -4.72
N ARG A 88 -10.31 4.25 -5.39
CA ARG A 88 -9.90 2.94 -5.92
C ARG A 88 -8.43 2.64 -5.65
N VAL A 89 -8.18 1.36 -5.41
CA VAL A 89 -6.84 0.77 -5.36
C VAL A 89 -6.72 -0.23 -6.50
N TYR A 90 -5.59 -0.19 -7.20
CA TYR A 90 -5.23 -1.12 -8.26
C TYR A 90 -3.93 -1.79 -7.86
N VAL A 91 -3.89 -3.12 -7.92
CA VAL A 91 -2.67 -3.90 -7.72
C VAL A 91 -2.56 -4.90 -8.84
N GLY A 92 -1.37 -5.08 -9.39
CA GLY A 92 -1.17 -6.04 -10.46
C GLY A 92 0.28 -6.46 -10.66
N VAL A 93 0.45 -7.43 -11.56
CA VAL A 93 1.75 -7.84 -12.09
C VAL A 93 1.77 -7.56 -13.60
N VAL A 94 2.93 -7.15 -14.09
CA VAL A 94 3.22 -6.94 -15.52
C VAL A 94 4.29 -7.94 -15.93
N CYS A 95 3.95 -8.80 -16.88
CA CYS A 95 4.80 -9.91 -17.30
C CYS A 95 5.65 -9.54 -18.52
N GLY A 96 6.83 -10.15 -18.65
CA GLY A 96 7.67 -10.04 -19.84
C GLY A 96 8.74 -8.93 -19.82
N VAL A 97 8.87 -8.15 -18.74
CA VAL A 97 9.93 -7.14 -18.61
C VAL A 97 11.24 -7.80 -18.17
N ARG A 98 12.15 -8.07 -19.12
CA ARG A 98 13.35 -8.89 -18.84
C ARG A 98 14.58 -8.12 -18.35
N THR A 99 14.68 -6.82 -18.61
CA THR A 99 15.89 -6.03 -18.30
C THR A 99 15.54 -4.78 -17.49
N ALA A 100 16.52 -4.25 -16.76
CA ALA A 100 16.36 -3.03 -15.98
C ALA A 100 16.19 -1.80 -16.89
N GLU A 101 16.89 -1.77 -18.01
CA GLU A 101 16.81 -0.72 -19.03
C GLU A 101 15.43 -0.71 -19.67
N GLY A 102 14.95 -1.88 -20.09
CA GLY A 102 13.61 -2.03 -20.67
C GLY A 102 12.50 -1.71 -19.65
N PHE A 103 12.75 -1.94 -18.36
CA PHE A 103 11.86 -1.48 -17.30
C PHE A 103 11.90 0.04 -17.15
N ALA A 104 13.08 0.67 -17.14
CA ALA A 104 13.24 2.11 -16.94
C ALA A 104 12.53 2.97 -18.00
N THR A 105 12.35 2.44 -19.21
CA THR A 105 11.65 3.12 -20.32
C THR A 105 10.20 2.65 -20.50
N LEU A 106 9.68 1.80 -19.60
CA LEU A 106 8.40 1.13 -19.80
C LEU A 106 7.19 2.08 -19.70
N VAL A 107 7.32 3.15 -18.92
CA VAL A 107 6.27 4.16 -18.77
C VAL A 107 6.83 5.52 -19.15
N ALA A 108 6.25 6.10 -20.20
CA ALA A 108 6.62 7.43 -20.65
C ALA A 108 6.36 8.47 -19.55
N ARG A 109 7.28 9.42 -19.40
CA ARG A 109 7.18 10.53 -18.43
C ARG A 109 7.04 10.06 -16.97
N SER A 110 7.57 8.88 -16.67
CA SER A 110 7.72 8.40 -15.29
C SER A 110 9.03 8.90 -14.66
N ARG A 111 9.06 8.95 -13.33
CA ARG A 111 10.27 9.17 -12.55
C ARG A 111 10.85 7.82 -12.14
N LEU A 112 12.08 7.55 -12.56
CA LEU A 112 12.86 6.40 -12.11
C LEU A 112 13.37 6.63 -10.67
N SER A 113 13.35 5.57 -9.87
CA SER A 113 13.74 5.53 -8.46
C SER A 113 14.16 4.11 -8.09
N VAL A 114 14.49 3.89 -6.82
CA VAL A 114 14.87 2.58 -6.29
C VAL A 114 13.92 2.18 -5.16
N TYR A 115 13.47 0.93 -5.17
CA TYR A 115 12.66 0.32 -4.11
C TYR A 115 13.26 -1.02 -3.68
N ARG A 116 13.69 -1.12 -2.41
CA ARG A 116 14.35 -2.32 -1.86
C ARG A 116 15.49 -2.84 -2.77
N GLY A 117 16.32 -1.92 -3.27
CA GLY A 117 17.43 -2.24 -4.18
C GLY A 117 17.05 -2.49 -5.65
N ARG A 118 15.77 -2.33 -6.02
CA ARG A 118 15.27 -2.64 -7.36
C ARG A 118 14.83 -1.38 -8.12
N PRO A 119 14.95 -1.36 -9.46
CA PRO A 119 14.39 -0.29 -10.27
C PRO A 119 12.89 -0.11 -10.01
N ALA A 120 12.46 1.14 -9.84
CA ALA A 120 11.06 1.49 -9.60
C ALA A 120 10.64 2.76 -10.34
N LEU A 121 9.43 2.76 -10.91
CA LEU A 121 8.82 3.88 -11.61
C LEU A 121 7.71 4.51 -10.76
N ARG A 122 7.61 5.82 -10.83
CA ARG A 122 6.53 6.62 -10.22
C ARG A 122 5.96 7.57 -11.26
N TRP A 123 4.64 7.63 -11.37
CA TRP A 123 3.98 8.62 -12.24
C TRP A 123 2.57 8.91 -11.76
N THR A 124 2.01 10.02 -12.23
CA THR A 124 0.62 10.40 -11.96
C THR A 124 -0.10 10.59 -13.30
N THR A 125 -1.27 9.97 -13.44
CA THR A 125 -2.09 10.14 -14.65
C THR A 125 -2.78 11.50 -14.65
N ARG A 126 -3.35 11.91 -15.80
CA ARG A 126 -4.17 13.13 -15.89
C ARG A 126 -5.39 13.10 -14.95
N THR A 127 -5.91 11.92 -14.65
CA THR A 127 -7.03 11.71 -13.72
C THR A 127 -6.61 11.72 -12.25
N GLY A 128 -5.33 12.00 -11.94
CA GLY A 128 -4.82 12.07 -10.58
C GLY A 128 -4.47 10.71 -9.96
N LEU A 129 -4.56 9.61 -10.72
CA LEU A 129 -4.16 8.29 -10.24
C LEU A 129 -2.64 8.31 -9.97
N ARG A 130 -2.24 8.00 -8.74
CA ARG A 130 -0.83 7.91 -8.33
C ARG A 130 -0.37 6.47 -8.50
N ASN A 131 0.70 6.28 -9.26
CA ASN A 131 1.16 4.97 -9.68
C ASN A 131 2.57 4.72 -9.17
N PHE A 132 2.81 3.47 -8.82
CA PHE A 132 4.09 2.95 -8.39
C PHE A 132 4.29 1.56 -8.98
N MET A 133 5.43 1.33 -9.61
CA MET A 133 5.78 0.04 -10.18
C MET A 133 7.24 -0.27 -9.86
N TRP A 134 7.59 -1.52 -9.59
CA TRP A 134 8.99 -1.94 -9.47
C TRP A 134 9.25 -3.25 -10.19
N LEU A 135 10.48 -3.43 -10.66
CA LEU A 135 10.92 -4.68 -11.25
C LEU A 135 11.27 -5.66 -10.12
N GLU A 136 10.40 -6.63 -9.86
CA GLU A 136 10.62 -7.63 -8.80
C GLU A 136 11.79 -8.55 -9.19
N ARG A 137 11.78 -9.02 -10.44
CA ARG A 137 12.83 -9.82 -11.07
C ARG A 137 12.68 -9.75 -12.59
N PRO A 138 13.69 -10.17 -13.38
CA PRO A 138 13.52 -10.37 -14.81
C PRO A 138 12.26 -11.21 -15.11
N GLY A 139 11.36 -10.65 -15.92
CA GLY A 139 10.09 -11.23 -16.34
C GLY A 139 8.87 -10.78 -15.54
N THR A 140 9.03 -10.12 -14.38
CA THR A 140 7.92 -9.75 -13.49
C THR A 140 8.14 -8.39 -12.84
N ALA A 141 7.28 -7.44 -13.18
CA ALA A 141 7.14 -6.18 -12.45
C ALA A 141 5.84 -6.17 -11.64
N VAL A 142 5.84 -5.51 -10.49
CA VAL A 142 4.66 -5.34 -9.63
C VAL A 142 4.21 -3.90 -9.72
N TYR A 143 2.90 -3.69 -9.76
CA TYR A 143 2.25 -2.41 -9.92
C TYR A 143 1.24 -2.16 -8.80
N VAL A 144 1.25 -0.96 -8.25
CA VAL A 144 0.26 -0.44 -7.30
C VAL A 144 -0.13 0.96 -7.74
N ALA A 145 -1.42 1.25 -7.79
CA ALA A 145 -1.91 2.60 -8.00
C ALA A 145 -3.13 2.91 -7.17
N THR A 146 -3.29 4.18 -6.81
CA THR A 146 -4.41 4.64 -6.01
C THR A 146 -4.94 5.98 -6.50
N THR A 147 -6.23 6.19 -6.31
CA THR A 147 -6.83 7.52 -6.39
C THR A 147 -6.29 8.42 -5.26
N PRO A 148 -6.39 9.76 -5.40
CA PRO A 148 -5.69 10.69 -4.49
C PRO A 148 -5.98 10.52 -3.00
N GLY A 149 -7.23 10.20 -2.62
CA GLY A 149 -7.62 10.01 -1.22
C GLY A 149 -6.96 8.80 -0.55
N LEU A 150 -6.50 7.83 -1.34
CA LEU A 150 -5.84 6.61 -0.87
C LEU A 150 -4.32 6.59 -1.16
N ALA A 151 -3.73 7.76 -1.46
CA ALA A 151 -2.31 7.87 -1.82
C ALA A 151 -1.34 7.30 -0.77
N SER A 152 -1.66 7.46 0.51
CA SER A 152 -0.85 6.98 1.64
C SER A 152 -0.74 5.45 1.68
N LEU A 153 -1.74 4.73 1.16
CA LEU A 153 -1.79 3.28 1.17
C LEU A 153 -0.78 2.62 0.23
N ILE A 154 -0.26 3.33 -0.78
CA ILE A 154 0.70 2.74 -1.75
C ILE A 154 1.89 2.12 -1.03
N LYS A 155 2.47 2.83 -0.05
CA LYS A 155 3.65 2.35 0.68
C LYS A 155 3.32 1.12 1.52
N GLN A 156 2.16 1.11 2.18
CA GLN A 156 1.70 0.00 3.01
C GLN A 156 1.45 -1.26 2.16
N ILE A 157 0.70 -1.13 1.07
CA ILE A 157 0.39 -2.23 0.15
C ILE A 157 1.69 -2.77 -0.48
N ALA A 158 2.53 -1.89 -1.03
CA ALA A 158 3.79 -2.31 -1.65
C ALA A 158 4.74 -3.00 -0.67
N ALA A 159 4.70 -2.65 0.62
CA ALA A 159 5.52 -3.30 1.64
C ALA A 159 5.08 -4.73 1.92
N GLY A 160 3.78 -5.02 1.83
CA GLY A 160 3.18 -6.32 2.10
C GLY A 160 3.17 -7.29 0.92
N ILE A 161 3.43 -6.82 -0.31
CA ILE A 161 3.55 -7.68 -1.48
C ILE A 161 4.86 -8.48 -1.44
N THR A 162 4.75 -9.79 -1.55
CA THR A 162 5.89 -10.72 -1.44
C THR A 162 5.80 -11.80 -2.51
N ARG A 163 6.94 -12.23 -3.04
CA ARG A 163 7.00 -13.41 -3.92
C ARG A 163 6.71 -14.67 -3.10
N THR A 164 5.83 -15.54 -3.58
CA THR A 164 5.63 -16.87 -2.99
C THR A 164 6.88 -17.72 -3.32
N PRO A 165 7.46 -18.46 -2.37
CA PRO A 165 8.50 -19.44 -2.69
C PRO A 165 7.97 -20.45 -3.71
N ALA A 166 8.80 -20.86 -4.66
CA ALA A 166 8.48 -22.04 -5.45
C ALA A 166 8.42 -23.25 -4.50
N PRO A 167 7.46 -24.18 -4.68
CA PRO A 167 7.44 -25.44 -3.95
C PRO A 167 8.73 -26.26 -4.19
#